data_AF-A0A660Q6B2-F1
#
_entry.id   AF-A0A660Q6B2-F1
#
_cell.length_a   1.000
_cell.length_b   1.000
_cell.length_c   1.000
_cell.angle_alpha   90.00
_cell.angle_beta   90.00
_cell.angle_gamma   90.00
#
_symmetry.space_group_name_H-M   'P 1'
#
loop_
_entity.id
_entity.type
_entity.pdbx_description
1 polymer ?
#
loop_
_entity_poly.entity_id
_entity_poly.type
_entity_poly.pdbx_seq_one_letter_code
_entity_poly.pdbx_strand_id
1 'polypeptide(L)'
;MFTDGEKILSRLDRGPEGYHRTDFCSACAGDEHRQNALSVWTCTYRPPTPVRPTLAPREVAESLLRRLIQQSDTADPEVTFVLAIMLERKKVLVEKEVRQRDSLKIRV
;
A
#
# COMPACT_ATOMS: atom_id res chain seq x y z
N MET A 1 -18.70 14.33 -12.13
CA MET A 1 -17.36 13.83 -11.77
C MET A 1 -16.51 15.04 -11.43
N PHE A 2 -15.75 15.00 -10.34
CA PHE A 2 -14.97 16.16 -9.88
C PHE A 2 -13.67 16.33 -10.68
N THR A 3 -13.20 17.57 -10.75
CA THR A 3 -11.92 17.93 -11.39
C THR A 3 -10.79 17.88 -10.38
N ASP A 4 -9.58 17.49 -10.80
CA ASP A 4 -8.40 17.57 -9.92
C ASP A 4 -8.21 19.01 -9.40
N GLY A 5 -8.04 19.15 -8.09
CA GLY A 5 -7.94 20.45 -7.43
C GLY A 5 -9.27 21.10 -7.06
N GLU A 6 -10.41 20.52 -7.44
CA GLU A 6 -11.73 21.08 -7.13
C GLU A 6 -12.03 21.06 -5.62
N LYS A 7 -12.57 22.16 -5.07
CA LYS A 7 -13.06 22.19 -3.69
C LYS A 7 -14.42 21.51 -3.61
N ILE A 8 -14.52 20.50 -2.75
CA ILE A 8 -15.74 19.75 -2.51
C ILE A 8 -16.17 19.83 -1.04
N LEU A 9 -17.48 19.80 -0.81
CA LEU A 9 -18.06 19.60 0.51
C LEU A 9 -18.36 18.11 0.69
N SER A 10 -17.89 17.53 1.78
CA SER A 10 -18.14 16.13 2.14
C SER A 10 -18.98 16.09 3.41
N ARG A 11 -20.02 15.24 3.40
CA ARG A 11 -20.78 14.89 4.61
C ARG A 11 -20.67 13.40 4.89
N LEU A 12 -20.70 13.06 6.17
CA LEU A 12 -20.73 11.69 6.66
C LEU A 12 -22.04 11.43 7.38
N ASP A 13 -22.71 10.35 7.02
CA ASP A 13 -23.95 9.89 7.62
C ASP A 13 -23.77 8.48 8.21
N ARG A 14 -24.57 8.16 9.22
CA ARG A 14 -24.65 6.80 9.77
C ARG A 14 -25.85 6.10 9.14
N GLY A 15 -25.59 5.04 8.38
CA GLY A 15 -26.59 4.15 7.82
C GLY A 15 -26.64 2.79 8.52
N PRO A 16 -27.51 1.88 8.06
CA PRO A 16 -27.66 0.54 8.64
C PRO A 16 -26.39 -0.31 8.49
N GLU A 17 -25.64 -0.14 7.40
CA GLU A 17 -24.42 -0.90 7.06
C GLU A 17 -23.12 -0.19 7.48
N GLY A 18 -23.21 0.90 8.25
CA GLY A 18 -22.04 1.67 8.71
C GLY A 18 -22.08 3.13 8.30
N TYR A 19 -20.93 3.68 7.90
CA TYR A 19 -20.81 5.10 7.57
C TYR A 19 -20.84 5.33 6.06
N HIS A 20 -21.66 6.28 5.62
CA HIS A 20 -21.79 6.67 4.22
C HIS A 20 -21.28 8.10 4.04
N ARG A 21 -20.33 8.27 3.13
CA ARG A 21 -19.83 9.59 2.74
C ARG A 21 -20.47 10.01 1.42
N THR A 22 -20.95 11.25 1.38
CA THR A 22 -21.46 11.88 0.16
C THR A 22 -20.70 13.17 -0.11
N ASP A 23 -20.27 13.36 -1.35
CA ASP A 23 -19.47 14.51 -1.79
C ASP A 23 -20.26 15.39 -2.76
N PHE A 24 -20.18 16.71 -2.57
CA PHE A 24 -20.87 17.72 -3.36
C PHE A 24 -19.87 18.74 -3.92
N CYS A 25 -20.11 19.22 -5.13
CA CYS A 25 -19.35 20.34 -5.68
C CYS A 25 -19.62 21.61 -4.86
N SER A 26 -18.69 22.56 -4.81
CA SER A 26 -18.85 23.80 -4.03
C SER A 26 -20.10 24.60 -4.43
N ALA A 27 -20.41 24.67 -5.72
CA ALA A 27 -21.61 25.33 -6.24
C ALA A 27 -22.91 24.54 -6.00
N CYS A 28 -22.80 23.23 -5.77
CA CYS A 28 -23.91 22.32 -5.56
C CYS A 28 -24.33 22.25 -4.08
N ALA A 29 -23.43 22.68 -3.18
CA ALA A 29 -23.59 22.50 -1.75
C ALA A 29 -24.47 23.60 -1.11
N GLY A 30 -25.76 23.32 -0.91
CA GLY A 30 -26.67 24.12 -0.08
C GLY A 30 -26.58 23.83 1.44
N ASP A 31 -27.29 24.64 2.23
CA ASP A 31 -27.33 24.52 3.70
C ASP A 31 -27.90 23.19 4.17
N GLU A 32 -28.85 22.62 3.42
CA GLU A 32 -29.44 21.30 3.70
C GLU A 32 -28.40 20.18 3.73
N HIS A 33 -27.33 20.29 2.94
CA HIS A 33 -26.26 19.30 2.90
C HIS A 33 -25.34 19.37 4.12
N ARG A 34 -25.42 20.45 4.91
CA ARG A 34 -24.68 20.62 6.15
C ARG A 34 -25.48 20.18 7.39
N GLN A 35 -26.80 20.02 7.24
CA GLN A 35 -27.70 19.68 8.33
C GLN A 35 -27.85 18.16 8.48
N ASN A 36 -28.10 17.71 9.71
CA ASN A 36 -28.40 16.31 10.06
C ASN A 36 -27.34 15.28 9.65
N ALA A 37 -26.13 15.72 9.29
CA ALA A 37 -24.98 14.86 9.06
C ALA A 37 -24.21 14.65 10.37
N LEU A 38 -23.52 13.51 10.49
CA LEU A 38 -22.63 13.22 11.61
C LEU A 38 -21.44 14.19 11.63
N SER A 39 -20.86 14.42 10.46
CA SER A 39 -19.72 15.31 10.26
C SER A 39 -19.78 15.93 8.88
N VAL A 40 -19.31 17.17 8.76
CA VAL A 40 -19.24 17.92 7.51
C VAL A 40 -17.89 18.63 7.42
N TRP A 41 -17.22 18.50 6.29
CA TRP A 41 -15.93 19.17 6.05
C TRP A 41 -15.76 19.56 4.57
N THR A 42 -14.81 20.44 4.30
CA THR A 42 -14.41 20.82 2.94
C THR A 42 -13.03 20.26 2.65
N CYS A 43 -12.84 19.65 1.48
CA CYS A 43 -11.54 19.17 1.03
C CYS A 43 -11.30 19.48 -0.45
N THR A 44 -10.05 19.33 -0.89
CA THR A 44 -9.67 19.41 -2.29
C THR A 44 -9.71 18.01 -2.89
N TYR A 45 -10.51 17.79 -3.93
CA TYR A 45 -10.54 16.52 -4.65
C TYR A 45 -9.23 16.30 -5.38
N ARG A 46 -8.75 15.05 -5.31
CA ARG A 46 -7.68 14.55 -6.17
C ARG A 46 -8.15 13.22 -6.77
N PRO A 47 -8.05 13.03 -8.09
CA PRO A 47 -8.38 11.76 -8.70
C PRO A 47 -7.48 10.66 -8.12
N PRO A 48 -8.00 9.43 -7.95
CA PRO A 48 -7.16 8.33 -7.50
C PRO A 48 -6.01 8.17 -8.49
N THR A 49 -4.78 8.17 -7.98
CA THR A 49 -3.60 7.89 -8.82
C THR A 49 -3.85 6.55 -9.50
N PRO A 50 -3.72 6.45 -10.84
CA PRO A 50 -3.81 5.16 -11.51
C PRO A 50 -2.85 4.22 -10.79
N VAL A 51 -3.35 3.06 -10.37
CA VAL A 51 -2.57 2.07 -9.62
C VAL A 51 -1.33 1.80 -10.45
N ARG A 52 -0.20 2.40 -10.05
CA ARG A 52 1.08 2.07 -10.66
C ARG A 52 1.22 0.58 -10.42
N PRO A 53 1.35 -0.26 -11.48
CA PRO A 53 1.61 -1.66 -11.25
C PRO A 53 2.82 -1.74 -10.34
N THR A 54 2.68 -2.43 -9.21
CA THR A 54 3.73 -2.53 -8.20
C THR A 54 4.86 -3.34 -8.82
N LEU A 55 5.73 -2.68 -9.58
CA LEU A 55 6.82 -3.28 -10.31
C LEU A 55 8.14 -2.71 -9.78
N ALA A 56 8.61 -3.25 -8.67
CA ALA A 56 9.75 -4.11 -8.90
C ALA A 56 9.14 -5.39 -9.48
N PRO A 57 9.33 -5.69 -10.78
CA PRO A 57 8.97 -6.99 -11.31
C PRO A 57 9.47 -8.04 -10.33
N ARG A 58 8.67 -9.07 -10.05
CA ARG A 58 9.03 -10.17 -9.14
C ARG A 58 10.48 -10.65 -9.39
N GLU A 59 10.85 -10.68 -10.65
CA GLU A 59 12.18 -11.01 -11.18
C GLU A 59 13.29 -10.02 -10.76
N VAL A 60 13.00 -8.72 -10.68
CA VAL A 60 13.97 -7.69 -10.27
C VAL A 60 14.28 -7.77 -8.79
N ALA A 61 13.27 -7.99 -7.94
CA ALA A 61 13.47 -8.13 -6.49
C ALA A 61 14.24 -9.41 -6.16
N GLU A 62 13.92 -10.53 -6.82
CA GLU A 62 14.66 -11.79 -6.64
C GLU A 62 16.10 -11.68 -7.15
N SER A 63 16.30 -11.12 -8.35
CA SER A 63 17.64 -10.94 -8.91
C SER A 63 18.51 -10.01 -8.07
N LEU A 64 17.91 -8.96 -7.49
CA LEU A 64 18.59 -8.06 -6.57
C LEU A 64 18.98 -8.78 -5.27
N LEU A 65 18.08 -9.57 -4.67
CA LEU A 65 18.37 -10.34 -3.48
C LEU A 65 19.49 -11.37 -3.72
N ARG A 66 19.45 -12.09 -4.86
CA ARG A 66 20.50 -13.06 -5.24
C ARG A 66 21.86 -12.37 -5.40
N ARG A 67 21.88 -11.20 -6.03
CA ARG A 67 23.10 -10.40 -6.20
C ARG A 67 23.67 -9.95 -4.85
N LEU A 68 22.82 -9.46 -3.94
CA LEU A 68 23.25 -9.03 -2.60
C LEU A 68 23.83 -10.19 -1.78
N ILE A 69 23.20 -11.35 -1.80
CA ILE A 69 23.71 -12.55 -1.11
C ILE A 69 25.08 -12.99 -1.67
N GLN A 70 25.27 -12.90 -2.98
CA GLN A 70 26.55 -13.24 -3.63
C GLN A 70 27.67 -12.23 -3.34
N GLN A 71 27.32 -10.96 -3.13
CA GLN A 71 28.26 -9.86 -2.85
C GLN A 71 28.51 -9.67 -1.34
N SER A 72 28.51 -10.76 -0.57
CA SER A 72 28.41 -10.86 0.90
C SER A 72 29.25 -9.90 1.77
N ASP A 73 30.23 -9.21 1.20
CA ASP A 73 31.12 -8.27 1.89
C ASP A 73 30.62 -6.81 1.88
N THR A 74 29.66 -6.47 0.99
CA THR A 74 29.17 -5.08 0.83
C THR A 74 27.64 -4.94 0.87
N ALA A 75 26.92 -6.04 1.08
CA ALA A 75 25.47 -6.01 1.13
C ALA A 75 24.99 -5.45 2.47
N ASP A 76 24.18 -4.39 2.42
CA ASP A 76 23.50 -3.86 3.60
C ASP A 76 22.54 -4.95 4.16
N PRO A 77 22.76 -5.42 5.40
CA PRO A 77 21.95 -6.47 5.99
C PRO A 77 20.48 -6.04 6.13
N GLU A 78 20.21 -4.74 6.31
CA GLU A 78 18.85 -4.20 6.44
C GLU A 78 18.09 -4.30 5.11
N VAL A 79 18.75 -3.94 4.01
CA VAL A 79 18.19 -4.01 2.65
C VAL A 79 17.90 -5.46 2.27
N THR A 80 18.82 -6.37 2.58
CA THR A 80 18.68 -7.81 2.33
C THR A 80 17.48 -8.37 3.09
N PHE A 81 17.32 -8.00 4.36
CA PHE A 81 16.21 -8.43 5.19
C PHE A 81 14.86 -7.96 4.65
N VAL A 82 14.74 -6.67 4.31
CA VAL A 82 13.48 -6.13 3.77
C VAL A 82 13.10 -6.81 2.44
N LEU A 83 14.06 -7.04 1.55
CA LEU A 83 13.83 -7.75 0.28
C LEU A 83 13.37 -9.19 0.49
N ALA A 84 13.96 -9.91 1.45
CA ALA A 84 13.56 -11.26 1.80
C ALA A 84 12.11 -11.29 2.31
N ILE A 85 11.74 -10.40 3.24
CA ILE A 85 10.37 -10.30 3.77
C ILE A 85 9.37 -9.95 2.65
N MET A 86 9.73 -9.05 1.73
CA MET A 86 8.88 -8.69 0.58
C MET A 86 8.60 -9.90 -0.33
N LEU A 87 9.62 -10.73 -0.59
CA LEU A 87 9.50 -11.91 -1.43
C LEU A 87 8.76 -13.06 -0.73
N GLU A 88 8.94 -13.20 0.58
CA GLU A 88 8.24 -14.17 1.43
C GLU A 88 6.73 -13.89 1.47
N ARG A 89 6.35 -12.63 1.70
CA ARG A 89 4.93 -12.21 1.67
C ARG A 89 4.27 -12.45 0.32
N LYS A 90 5.06 -12.44 -0.76
CA LYS A 90 4.61 -12.76 -2.13
C LYS A 90 4.71 -14.26 -2.48
N LYS A 91 5.11 -15.12 -1.54
CA LYS A 91 5.35 -16.57 -1.72
C LYS A 91 6.25 -16.88 -2.92
N VAL A 92 7.31 -16.08 -3.09
CA VAL A 92 8.24 -16.19 -4.22
C VAL A 92 9.41 -17.12 -3.91
N LEU A 93 9.86 -17.12 -2.65
CA LEU A 93 10.96 -17.95 -2.20
C LEU A 93 10.48 -19.41 -2.14
N VAL A 94 11.16 -20.28 -2.88
CA VAL A 94 10.95 -21.73 -2.82
C VAL A 94 12.22 -22.34 -2.28
N GLU A 95 12.09 -23.02 -1.15
CA GLU A 95 13.17 -23.80 -0.56
C GLU A 95 13.57 -24.93 -1.52
N LYS A 96 14.79 -24.87 -2.06
CA LYS A 96 15.29 -25.89 -3.00
C LYS A 96 16.26 -26.88 -2.36
N GLU A 97 17.03 -26.48 -1.36
CA GLU A 97 18.02 -27.33 -0.70
C GLU A 97 18.50 -26.69 0.61
N VAL A 98 18.54 -27.46 1.70
CA VAL A 98 19.20 -27.06 2.95
C VAL A 98 20.64 -27.54 2.91
N ARG A 99 21.60 -26.63 2.70
CA ARG A 99 23.02 -26.94 2.95
C ARG A 99 23.33 -26.68 4.42
N GLN A 100 23.47 -27.75 5.20
CA GLN A 100 24.14 -27.67 6.49
C GLN A 100 25.61 -27.31 6.27
N ARG A 101 26.01 -26.12 6.73
CA ARG A 101 27.37 -25.91 7.20
C ARG A 101 27.36 -26.15 8.70
N ASP A 102 28.36 -26.92 9.14
CA ASP A 102 28.37 -27.65 10.39
C ASP A 102 27.81 -26.91 11.62
N SER A 103 26.93 -27.65 12.31
CA SER A 103 26.79 -27.70 13.77
C SER A 103 25.88 -26.74 14.54
N LEU A 104 24.82 -26.16 13.97
CA LEU A 104 23.63 -25.83 14.81
C LEU A 104 22.31 -26.05 14.07
N LYS A 105 21.50 -26.97 14.64
CA LYS A 105 20.18 -27.36 14.16
C LYS A 105 19.17 -26.26 14.47
N ILE A 106 18.64 -25.60 13.46
CA ILE A 106 17.42 -24.80 13.58
C ILE A 106 16.32 -25.52 12.80
N ARG A 107 15.20 -25.83 13.48
CA ARG A 107 14.05 -26.53 12.91
C ARG A 107 13.17 -25.52 12.18
N VAL A 108 12.88 -25.82 10.92
CA VAL A 108 11.72 -25.31 10.17
C VAL A 108 10.73 -26.46 10.08
#